data_AF-A0A914LED6-F1
#
_entry.id   AF-A0A914LED6-F1
#
_cell.length_a   1.000
_cell.length_b   1.000
_cell.length_c   1.000
_cell.angle_alpha   90.00
_cell.angle_beta   90.00
_cell.angle_gamma   90.00
#
_symmetry.space_group_name_H-M   'P 1'
#
loop_
_entity.id
_entity.type
_entity.pdbx_description
1 polymer ?
#
loop_
_entity_poly.entity_id
_entity_poly.type
_entity_poly.pdbx_seq_one_letter_code
_entity_poly.pdbx_strand_id
1 'polypeptide(L)'
;MINFQIKFLIIICLIIKIHSWNWDNYPSPRGPDYSKCGVSKPTYVCDPDGMLTDQQRKEIVELVEDFKEKTRRPKSKFLFARKGLRLIVALANHKIAGDFTPEYTVCF
;
A
#
# COMPACT_ATOMS: atom_id res chain seq x y z
N MET A 1 8.54 -46.93 -3.84
CA MET A 1 9.07 -45.70 -3.19
C MET A 1 8.97 -44.43 -4.06
N ILE A 2 9.10 -44.50 -5.39
CA ILE A 2 9.04 -43.32 -6.30
C ILE A 2 7.66 -42.62 -6.30
N ASN A 3 6.56 -43.38 -6.23
CA ASN A 3 5.19 -42.82 -6.21
C ASN A 3 4.84 -41.99 -4.97
N PHE A 4 5.53 -42.19 -3.85
CA PHE A 4 5.27 -41.42 -2.62
C PHE A 4 5.92 -40.04 -2.67
N GLN A 5 7.15 -39.97 -3.19
CA GLN A 5 7.90 -38.71 -3.37
C GLN A 5 7.22 -37.79 -4.39
N ILE A 6 6.71 -38.34 -5.50
CA ILE A 6 5.99 -37.57 -6.54
C ILE A 6 4.68 -36.99 -5.99
N LYS A 7 3.91 -37.78 -5.22
CA LYS A 7 2.67 -37.29 -4.57
C LYS A 7 2.95 -36.19 -3.55
N PHE A 8 4.05 -36.30 -2.79
CA PHE A 8 4.47 -35.28 -1.82
C PHE A 8 4.86 -33.96 -2.49
N LEU A 9 5.61 -34.02 -3.59
CA LEU A 9 5.96 -32.85 -4.41
C LEU A 9 4.73 -32.16 -5.02
N ILE A 10 3.74 -32.92 -5.51
CA ILE A 10 2.50 -32.35 -6.05
C ILE A 10 1.69 -31.65 -4.94
N ILE A 11 1.64 -32.21 -3.73
CA ILE A 11 0.97 -31.59 -2.58
C ILE A 11 1.68 -30.29 -2.18
N ILE A 12 3.02 -30.26 -2.16
CA ILE A 12 3.78 -29.03 -1.87
C ILE A 12 3.52 -27.95 -2.93
N CYS A 13 3.52 -28.28 -4.22
CA CYS A 13 3.23 -27.31 -5.29
C CYS A 13 1.81 -26.73 -5.21
N LEU A 14 0.81 -27.50 -4.77
CA LEU A 14 -0.57 -27.02 -4.62
C LEU A 14 -0.76 -26.07 -3.42
N ILE A 15 0.14 -26.10 -2.44
CA ILE A 15 0.07 -25.26 -1.22
C ILE A 15 0.68 -23.87 -1.45
N ILE A 16 1.51 -23.69 -2.48
CA ILE A 16 2.07 -22.37 -2.84
C ILE A 16 0.99 -21.53 -3.52
N LYS A 17 0.04 -21.02 -2.73
CA LYS A 17 -0.79 -19.90 -3.17
C LYS A 17 0.14 -18.70 -3.27
N ILE A 18 0.47 -18.30 -4.50
CA ILE A 18 1.08 -17.02 -4.76
C ILE A 18 0.07 -15.97 -4.32
N HIS A 19 0.34 -15.33 -3.18
CA HIS A 19 -0.48 -14.23 -2.72
C HIS A 19 -0.31 -13.07 -3.71
N SER A 20 -1.42 -12.67 -4.34
CA SER A 20 -1.45 -11.52 -5.23
C SER A 20 -2.46 -10.51 -4.72
N TRP A 21 -2.04 -9.26 -4.75
CA TRP A 21 -2.92 -8.14 -4.47
C TRP A 21 -3.75 -7.79 -5.70
N ASN A 22 -4.99 -7.37 -5.47
CA ASN A 22 -5.85 -6.68 -6.42
C ASN A 22 -6.40 -5.42 -5.74
N TRP A 23 -7.06 -4.54 -6.49
CA TRP A 23 -7.58 -3.29 -5.92
C TRP A 23 -8.64 -3.50 -4.83
N ASP A 24 -9.39 -4.61 -4.90
CA ASP A 24 -10.44 -4.94 -3.94
C ASP A 24 -9.90 -5.45 -2.60
N ASN A 25 -8.67 -5.97 -2.57
CA ASN A 25 -8.08 -6.63 -1.41
C ASN A 25 -6.80 -5.97 -0.87
N TYR A 26 -6.25 -4.97 -1.58
CA TYR A 26 -5.07 -4.23 -1.14
C TYR A 26 -5.41 -3.37 0.07
N PRO A 27 -4.64 -3.46 1.17
CA PRO A 27 -5.04 -2.83 2.43
C PRO A 27 -4.90 -1.30 2.39
N SER A 28 -5.76 -0.61 3.14
CA SER A 28 -5.71 0.85 3.22
C SER A 28 -4.86 1.31 4.40
N PRO A 29 -3.79 2.12 4.21
CA PRO A 29 -2.96 2.60 5.30
C PRO A 29 -3.69 3.58 6.23
N ARG A 30 -4.87 4.06 5.82
CA ARG A 30 -5.75 4.94 6.61
C ARG A 30 -7.09 4.29 7.00
N GLY A 31 -7.35 3.09 6.49
CA GLY A 31 -8.57 2.33 6.74
C GLY A 31 -8.50 1.52 8.04
N PRO A 32 -9.55 0.77 8.35
CA PRO A 32 -9.61 -0.09 9.54
C PRO A 32 -8.60 -1.26 9.51
N ASP A 33 -8.06 -1.57 8.34
CA ASP A 33 -7.13 -2.67 8.07
C ASP A 33 -5.67 -2.21 7.95
N TYR A 34 -5.34 -1.00 8.42
CA TYR A 34 -3.99 -0.43 8.36
C TYR A 34 -2.90 -1.36 8.90
N SER A 35 -3.21 -2.24 9.85
CA SER A 35 -2.24 -3.19 10.40
C SER A 35 -1.71 -4.18 9.35
N LYS A 36 -2.51 -4.50 8.32
CA LYS A 36 -2.09 -5.35 7.20
C LYS A 36 -1.02 -4.70 6.32
N CYS A 37 -0.87 -3.38 6.38
CA CYS A 37 0.20 -2.64 5.69
C CYS A 37 1.57 -2.73 6.39
N GLY A 38 1.71 -3.53 7.45
CA GLY A 38 2.94 -3.65 8.23
C GLY A 38 3.19 -2.47 9.17
N VAL A 39 2.13 -1.84 9.69
CA VAL A 39 2.24 -0.65 10.56
C VAL A 39 1.40 -0.78 11.84
N SER A 40 1.87 -0.17 12.92
CA SER A 40 1.19 -0.20 14.22
C SER A 40 0.06 0.83 14.36
N LYS A 41 0.00 1.83 13.48
CA LYS A 41 -1.01 2.90 13.48
C LYS A 41 -1.32 3.40 12.07
N PRO A 42 -2.47 4.03 11.82
CA PRO A 42 -2.80 4.64 10.54
C PRO A 42 -1.72 5.62 10.06
N THR A 43 -1.36 5.57 8.78
CA THR A 43 -0.27 6.35 8.17
C THR A 43 -0.56 6.66 6.70
N TYR A 44 0.45 7.01 5.91
CA TYR A 44 0.36 7.27 4.47
C TYR A 44 1.09 6.25 3.61
N VAL A 45 1.77 5.28 4.21
CA VAL A 45 2.56 4.27 3.52
C VAL A 45 1.98 2.88 3.80
N CYS A 46 1.58 2.19 2.75
CA CYS A 46 1.21 0.79 2.80
C CYS A 46 2.25 -0.07 2.10
N ASP A 47 2.77 -1.06 2.83
CA ASP A 47 3.74 -2.03 2.33
C ASP A 47 3.46 -3.36 3.04
N PRO A 48 2.42 -4.08 2.59
CA PRO A 48 1.98 -5.32 3.20
C PRO A 48 2.94 -6.49 2.93
N ASP A 49 3.83 -6.35 1.93
CA ASP A 49 4.83 -7.35 1.57
C ASP A 49 6.17 -7.15 2.31
N GLY A 50 6.30 -6.10 3.14
CA GLY A 50 7.47 -5.87 3.99
C GLY A 50 8.75 -5.52 3.22
N MET A 51 8.61 -4.81 2.09
CA MET A 51 9.73 -4.36 1.26
C MET A 51 10.54 -3.23 1.91
N LEU A 52 9.95 -2.53 2.87
CA LEU A 52 10.55 -1.41 3.58
C LEU A 52 10.88 -1.77 5.03
N THR A 53 12.05 -1.31 5.46
CA THR A 53 12.37 -1.20 6.89
C THR A 53 11.52 -0.12 7.57
N ASP A 54 11.39 -0.19 8.89
CA ASP A 54 10.68 0.83 9.68
C ASP A 54 11.29 2.24 9.48
N GLN A 55 12.61 2.31 9.34
CA GLN A 55 13.32 3.57 9.11
C GLN A 55 12.99 4.17 7.74
N GLN A 56 13.03 3.37 6.66
CA GLN A 56 12.62 3.83 5.33
C GLN A 56 11.16 4.27 5.31
N ARG A 57 10.28 3.55 6.01
CA ARG A 57 8.88 3.92 6.14
C ARG A 57 8.71 5.27 6.82
N LYS A 58 9.47 5.53 7.88
CA LYS A 58 9.48 6.82 8.58
C LYS A 58 9.95 7.96 7.66
N GLU A 59 11.02 7.75 6.91
CA GLU A 59 11.54 8.73 5.94
C GLU A 59 10.49 9.09 4.88
N ILE A 60 9.79 8.10 4.31
CA ILE A 60 8.71 8.36 3.35
C ILE A 60 7.57 9.16 3.99
N VAL A 61 7.20 8.86 5.24
CA VAL A 61 6.17 9.64 5.96
C VAL A 61 6.60 11.09 6.14
N GLU A 62 7.86 11.35 6.49
CA GLU A 62 8.41 12.70 6.59
C GLU A 62 8.36 13.43 5.24
N LEU A 63 8.70 12.75 4.14
CA LEU A 63 8.57 13.31 2.78
C LEU A 63 7.12 13.65 2.41
N VAL A 64 6.15 12.83 2.79
CA VAL A 64 4.72 13.11 2.55
C VAL A 64 4.26 14.35 3.32
N GLU A 65 4.71 14.53 4.56
CA GLU A 65 4.36 15.70 5.36
C GLU A 65 5.04 16.98 4.84
N ASP A 66 6.30 16.90 4.40
CA ASP A 66 7.00 18.01 3.72
C ASP A 66 6.29 18.40 2.40
N PHE A 67 5.89 17.42 1.58
CA PHE A 67 5.12 17.67 0.36
C PHE A 67 3.78 18.37 0.66
N LYS A 68 3.09 17.96 1.72
CA LYS A 68 1.86 18.62 2.18
C LYS A 68 2.10 20.08 2.53
N GLU A 69 3.16 20.41 3.25
CA GLU A 69 3.49 21.81 3.57
C GLU A 69 3.87 22.61 2.33
N LYS A 70 4.64 22.05 1.40
CA LYS A 70 5.03 22.70 0.14
C LYS A 70 3.85 22.98 -0.79
N THR A 71 2.84 22.10 -0.79
CA THR A 71 1.63 22.28 -1.60
C THR A 71 0.57 23.13 -0.91
N ARG A 72 0.78 23.50 0.36
CA ARG A 72 -0.15 24.33 1.12
C ARG A 72 -0.18 25.77 0.57
N ARG A 73 -1.38 26.22 0.22
CA ARG A 73 -1.66 27.59 -0.24
C ARG A 73 -2.67 28.26 0.71
N PRO A 74 -2.21 28.88 1.82
CA PRO A 74 -3.09 29.43 2.86
C PRO A 74 -4.10 30.47 2.35
N LYS A 75 -3.72 31.25 1.32
CA LYS A 75 -4.57 32.28 0.71
C LYS A 75 -5.45 31.76 -0.44
N SER A 76 -5.46 30.46 -0.71
CA SER A 76 -6.25 29.89 -1.81
C SER A 76 -7.76 30.08 -1.57
N LYS A 77 -8.54 30.22 -2.64
CA LYS A 77 -10.01 30.16 -2.56
C LYS A 77 -10.50 28.73 -2.31
N PHE A 78 -9.68 27.72 -2.61
CA PHE A 78 -10.01 26.30 -2.44
C PHE A 78 -9.55 25.75 -1.08
N LEU A 79 -10.46 25.10 -0.37
CA LEU A 79 -10.21 24.55 0.98
C LEU A 79 -9.11 23.47 1.00
N PHE A 80 -9.05 22.60 -0.01
CA PHE A 80 -8.03 21.55 -0.08
C PHE A 80 -6.63 22.15 -0.25
N ALA A 81 -6.49 23.14 -1.13
CA ALA A 81 -5.23 23.84 -1.34
C ALA A 81 -4.75 24.55 -0.07
N ARG A 82 -5.67 25.06 0.77
CA ARG A 82 -5.31 25.65 2.08
C ARG A 82 -4.70 24.64 3.06
N LYS A 83 -5.06 23.36 2.94
CA LYS A 83 -4.57 22.28 3.81
C LYS A 83 -3.32 21.57 3.27
N GLY A 84 -3.01 21.76 1.99
CA GLY A 84 -1.97 21.02 1.29
C GLY A 84 -2.45 19.65 0.82
N LEU A 85 -1.78 19.11 -0.19
CA LEU A 85 -2.06 17.79 -0.75
C LEU A 85 -1.29 16.73 0.03
N ARG A 86 -1.94 15.59 0.31
CA ARG A 86 -1.30 14.44 0.96
C ARG A 86 -1.25 13.29 -0.01
N LEU A 87 -0.09 12.66 -0.10
CA LEU A 87 0.11 11.48 -0.92
C LEU A 87 -0.17 10.23 -0.07
N ILE A 88 -0.63 9.17 -0.73
CA ILE A 88 -0.65 7.82 -0.19
C ILE A 88 0.31 7.00 -1.06
N VAL A 89 1.21 6.27 -0.41
CA VAL A 89 2.21 5.42 -1.05
C VAL A 89 1.80 3.98 -0.83
N ALA A 90 1.65 3.22 -1.91
CA ALA A 90 1.33 1.79 -1.90
C ALA A 90 2.47 1.02 -2.59
N LEU A 91 3.04 0.05 -1.90
CA LEU A 91 4.06 -0.86 -2.43
C LEU A 91 3.52 -2.29 -2.49
N ALA A 92 3.86 -3.00 -3.55
CA ALA A 92 3.56 -4.42 -3.71
C ALA A 92 4.72 -5.07 -4.47
N ASN A 93 5.10 -6.28 -4.05
CA ASN A 93 6.16 -7.06 -4.69
C ASN A 93 5.76 -7.56 -6.09
N HIS A 94 4.44 -7.67 -6.31
CA HIS A 94 3.85 -8.05 -7.59
C HIS A 94 2.85 -6.99 -8.07
N LYS A 95 2.61 -6.95 -9.38
CA LYS A 95 1.62 -6.06 -9.97
C LYS A 95 0.25 -6.31 -9.31
N ILE A 96 -0.34 -5.24 -8.78
CA ILE A 96 -1.72 -5.28 -8.28
C ILE A 96 -2.63 -5.56 -9.49
N ALA A 97 -3.40 -6.63 -9.41
CA ALA A 97 -4.28 -7.06 -10.49
C ALA A 97 -5.54 -6.19 -10.57
N GLY A 98 -6.11 -6.07 -11.78
CA GLY A 98 -7.31 -5.28 -12.06
C GLY A 98 -7.02 -3.85 -12.53
N ASP A 99 -8.04 -3.21 -13.08
CA ASP A 99 -7.97 -1.81 -13.49
C ASP A 99 -8.12 -0.90 -12.27
N PHE A 100 -7.18 0.02 -12.11
CA PHE A 100 -7.29 1.04 -11.08
C PHE A 100 -8.39 2.02 -11.48
N THR A 101 -9.57 1.85 -10.90
CA THR A 101 -10.64 2.83 -10.99
C THR A 101 -10.66 3.61 -9.68
N PRO A 102 -10.05 4.80 -9.61
CA PRO A 102 -10.10 5.58 -8.38
C PRO A 102 -11.56 5.97 -8.11
N GLU A 103 -12.14 5.46 -7.03
CA GLU A 103 -13.47 5.84 -6.52
C GLU A 103 -13.53 7.30 -6.06
N TYR A 104 -12.39 8.00 -6.07
CA TYR A 104 -12.24 9.41 -5.77
C TYR A 104 -11.61 10.12 -6.96
N THR A 105 -12.29 11.16 -7.45
CA THR A 105 -11.70 12.15 -8.33
C THR A 105 -10.44 12.71 -7.66
N VAL A 106 -9.26 12.41 -8.20
CA VAL A 106 -8.06 13.18 -7.94
C VAL A 106 -8.29 14.54 -8.59
N CYS A 107 -8.83 15.49 -7.82
CA CYS A 107 -8.97 16.87 -8.28
C CYS A 107 -7.56 17.47 -8.40
N PHE A 108 -7.10 17.69 -9.63
CA PHE A 108 -5.92 18.51 -9.93
C PHE A 108 -6.20 20.00 -9.62
#